data_AF-A0A529R7C5-F1
#
_entry.id   AF-A0A529R7C5-F1
#
_cell.length_a   1.000
_cell.length_b   1.000
_cell.length_c   1.000
_cell.angle_alpha   90.00
_cell.angle_beta   90.00
_cell.angle_gamma   90.00
#
_symmetry.space_group_name_H-M   'P 1'
#
loop_
_entity.id
_entity.type
_entity.pdbx_description
1 polymer ?
#
loop_
_entity_poly.entity_id
_entity_poly.type
_entity_poly.pdbx_seq_one_letter_code
_entity_poly.pdbx_strand_id
1 'polypeptide(L)' 'MVAAREAERRPRVSTIKYGIRPVEAVNAEQLERIHQASLAILREIGIEFRDETAIRQWKEAGADVR' A
#
# COMPACT_ATOMS: atom_id res chain seq x y z
N MET A 1 35.70 25.85 -15.06
CA MET A 1 35.25 25.23 -13.78
C MET A 1 33.93 24.46 -13.97
N VAL A 2 33.86 23.51 -14.92
CA VAL A 2 32.68 22.62 -15.10
C VAL A 2 33.09 21.15 -15.35
N ALA A 3 34.38 20.86 -15.57
CA ALA A 3 34.84 19.53 -15.98
C ALA A 3 34.86 18.46 -14.87
N ALA A 4 34.68 18.83 -13.60
CA ALA A 4 34.85 17.90 -12.47
C ALA A 4 33.60 17.08 -12.12
N ARG A 5 32.42 17.36 -12.71
CA ARG A 5 31.15 16.69 -12.32
C ARG A 5 30.77 15.47 -13.16
N GLU A 6 31.42 15.22 -14.29
CA GLU A 6 31.02 14.14 -15.21
C GLU A 6 31.71 12.79 -14.94
N ALA A 7 32.83 12.76 -14.21
CA ALA A 7 33.69 11.59 -14.10
C ALA A 7 33.21 10.48 -13.12
N GLU A 8 32.16 10.71 -12.33
CA GLU A 8 31.71 9.77 -11.29
C GLU A 8 30.25 9.29 -11.42
N ARG A 9 29.73 9.18 -12.65
CA ARG A 9 28.37 8.68 -12.83
C ARG A 9 28.35 7.14 -12.71
N ARG A 10 28.34 6.62 -11.48
CA ARG A 10 28.18 5.18 -11.21
C ARG A 10 26.94 4.65 -11.96
N PRO A 11 27.05 3.52 -12.69
CA PRO A 11 25.91 2.94 -13.37
C PRO A 11 24.84 2.58 -12.34
N ARG A 12 23.58 2.92 -12.65
CA ARG A 12 22.45 2.53 -11.81
C ARG A 12 22.35 1.01 -11.84
N VAL A 13 22.44 0.39 -10.68
CA VAL A 13 22.20 -1.05 -10.54
C VAL A 13 20.72 -1.31 -10.84
N SER A 14 20.43 -2.39 -11.56
CA SER A 14 19.07 -2.80 -11.90
C SER A 14 18.26 -3.22 -10.68
N THR A 15 16.94 -3.25 -10.81
CA THR A 15 16.03 -3.78 -9.77
C THR A 15 16.44 -5.20 -9.35
N ILE A 16 16.53 -5.42 -8.05
CA ILE A 16 16.86 -6.73 -7.46
C ILE A 16 15.73 -7.71 -7.74
N LYS A 17 16.07 -8.89 -8.26
CA LYS A 17 15.17 -10.05 -8.33
C LYS A 17 15.61 -11.04 -7.26
N TYR A 18 14.81 -11.19 -6.21
CA TYR A 18 15.11 -12.12 -5.13
C TYR A 18 14.93 -13.56 -5.61
N GLY A 19 15.94 -14.41 -5.40
CA GLY A 19 15.90 -15.85 -5.67
C GLY A 19 15.45 -16.69 -4.46
N ILE A 20 15.04 -16.03 -3.38
CA ILE A 20 14.62 -16.66 -2.12
C ILE A 20 13.16 -16.35 -1.84
N ARG A 21 12.50 -17.23 -1.09
CA ARG A 21 11.14 -16.97 -0.61
C ARG A 21 11.15 -15.89 0.50
N PRO A 22 10.10 -15.06 0.57
CA PRO A 22 9.90 -14.18 1.71
C PRO A 22 9.82 -14.96 3.02
N VAL A 23 10.24 -14.33 4.11
CA VAL A 23 10.04 -14.86 5.45
C VAL A 23 8.61 -14.58 5.88
N GLU A 24 7.89 -15.61 6.32
CA GLU A 24 6.52 -15.48 6.81
C GLU A 24 6.52 -15.00 8.27
N ALA A 25 5.98 -13.81 8.52
CA ALA A 25 5.89 -13.23 9.87
C ALA A 25 4.69 -13.76 10.68
N VAL A 26 3.67 -14.26 9.99
CA VAL A 26 2.43 -14.78 10.58
C VAL A 26 1.97 -16.01 9.82
N ASN A 27 1.29 -16.93 10.49
CA ASN A 27 0.65 -18.08 9.87
C ASN A 27 -0.73 -17.71 9.26
N ALA A 28 -1.35 -18.67 8.56
CA ALA A 28 -2.64 -18.45 7.88
C ALA A 28 -3.77 -18.04 8.82
N GLU A 29 -3.85 -18.62 10.01
CA GLU A 29 -4.89 -18.31 10.98
C GLU A 29 -4.72 -16.90 11.55
N GLN A 30 -3.48 -16.50 11.84
CA GLN A 30 -3.14 -15.15 12.26
C GLN A 30 -3.47 -14.12 11.18
N LEU A 31 -3.20 -14.43 9.91
CA LEU A 31 -3.56 -13.58 8.79
C LEU A 31 -5.07 -13.39 8.68
N GLU A 32 -5.84 -14.47 8.84
CA GLU A 32 -7.30 -14.41 8.81
C GLU A 32 -7.86 -13.56 9.96
N ARG A 33 -7.27 -13.63 11.15
CA ARG A 33 -7.65 -12.74 12.26
C ARG A 33 -7.44 -11.26 11.92
N ILE A 34 -6.31 -10.92 11.29
CA ILE A 34 -6.05 -9.55 10.84
C ILE A 34 -7.07 -9.14 9.78
N HIS A 35 -7.41 -10.04 8.84
CA HIS A 35 -8.41 -9.78 7.82
C HIS A 35 -9.78 -9.46 8.43
N GLN A 36 -10.27 -10.30 9.35
CA GLN A 36 -11.56 -10.08 10.02
C GLN A 36 -11.59 -8.81 10.87
N ALA A 37 -10.51 -8.55 11.62
CA ALA A 37 -10.38 -7.31 12.38
C ALA A 37 -10.40 -6.07 11.47
N SER A 38 -9.72 -6.14 10.31
CA SER A 38 -9.73 -5.05 9.33
C SER A 38 -11.12 -4.81 8.77
N LEU A 39 -11.88 -5.86 8.45
CA LEU A 39 -13.26 -5.72 7.98
C LEU A 39 -14.20 -5.16 9.06
N ALA A 40 -14.00 -5.54 10.32
CA ALA A 40 -14.76 -4.95 11.43
C ALA A 40 -14.50 -3.45 11.54
N ILE A 41 -13.24 -3.02 11.50
CA ILE A 41 -12.86 -1.60 11.51
C ILE A 41 -13.49 -0.84 10.33
N LEU A 42 -13.41 -1.39 9.12
CA LEU A 42 -14.00 -0.74 7.92
C LEU A 42 -15.52 -0.58 8.03
N ARG A 43 -16.22 -1.51 8.68
CA ARG A 43 -17.67 -1.46 8.87
C ARG A 43 -18.10 -0.57 10.04
N GLU A 44 -17.38 -0.63 11.15
CA GLU A 44 -17.79 0.00 12.41
C GLU A 44 -17.24 1.42 12.56
N ILE A 45 -16.01 1.65 12.11
CA ILE A 45 -15.30 2.93 12.23
C ILE A 45 -15.30 3.67 10.89
N GLY A 46 -15.08 2.95 9.79
CA GLY A 46 -15.03 3.53 8.44
C GLY A 46 -13.72 4.25 8.13
N ILE A 47 -13.72 5.03 7.04
CA ILE A 47 -12.58 5.81 6.55
C ILE A 47 -13.08 7.21 6.18
N GLU A 48 -12.33 8.24 6.57
CA GLU A 48 -12.60 9.63 6.17
C GLU A 48 -12.09 9.87 4.74
N PHE A 49 -13.01 10.18 3.82
CA PHE A 49 -12.67 10.66 2.48
C PHE A 49 -12.88 12.18 2.42
N ARG A 50 -11.82 12.93 2.13
CA ARG A 50 -11.86 14.40 2.00
C ARG A 50 -12.12 14.88 0.58
N ASP A 51 -12.04 13.97 -0.39
CA ASP A 51 -12.23 14.26 -1.80
C ASP A 51 -13.69 13.99 -2.21
N GLU A 52 -14.33 14.96 -2.85
CA GLU A 52 -15.74 14.87 -3.25
C GLU A 52 -15.99 13.79 -4.32
N THR A 53 -15.00 13.54 -5.19
CA THR A 53 -15.12 12.48 -6.19
C THR A 53 -15.06 11.10 -5.53
N ALA A 54 -14.18 10.90 -4.56
CA ALA A 54 -14.12 9.67 -3.77
C ALA A 54 -15.43 9.41 -3.03
N ILE A 55 -16.00 10.43 -2.36
CA ILE A 55 -17.31 10.33 -1.68
C ILE A 55 -18.39 9.87 -2.65
N ARG A 56 -18.48 10.47 -3.84
CA ARG A 56 -19.46 10.10 -4.87
C ARG A 56 -19.28 8.66 -5.33
N GLN A 57 -18.04 8.25 -5.63
CA GLN A 57 -17.74 6.89 -6.08
C GLN A 57 -18.12 5.84 -5.04
N TRP A 58 -17.85 6.10 -3.76
CA TRP A 58 -18.21 5.18 -2.69
C TRP A 58 -19.72 5.08 -2.46
N LYS A 59 -20.46 6.19 -2.60
CA LYS A 59 -21.93 6.17 -2.60
C LYS A 59 -22.48 5.33 -3.76
N GLU A 60 -21.95 5.49 -4.97
CA GLU A 60 -22.34 4.72 -6.15
C GLU A 60 -22.03 3.21 -6.00
N ALA A 61 -20.93 2.89 -5.34
CA ALA A 61 -20.56 1.50 -5.01
C ALA A 61 -21.42 0.89 -3.89
N GLY A 62 -22.30 1.67 -3.24
CA GLY A 62 -23.22 1.20 -2.20
C GLY A 62 -22.68 1.27 -0.77
N ALA A 63 -21.60 2.02 -0.52
CA ALA A 63 -21.14 2.27 0.84
C ALA A 63 -22.06 3.28 1.58
N ASP A 64 -22.23 3.09 2.89
CA ASP A 64 -22.88 4.09 3.75
C ASP A 64 -21.92 5.28 3.98
N VAL A 65 -22.17 6.39 3.29
CA VAL A 65 -21.35 7.61 3.37
C VAL A 65 -22.22 8.77 3.86
N ARG A 66 -21.89 9.30 5.03
CA ARG A 66 -22.61 10.40 5.69
C ARG A 66 -22.02 11.77 5.36
#